data_AF-A0A2A4IVS9-F1
#
_entry.id   AF-A0A2A4IVS9-F1
#
_cell.length_a   1.000
_cell.length_b   1.000
_cell.length_c   1.000
_cell.angle_alpha   90.00
_cell.angle_beta   90.00
_cell.angle_gamma   90.00
#
_symmetry.space_group_name_H-M   'P 1'
#
loop_
_entity.id
_entity.type
_entity.pdbx_description
1 polymer ?
#
loop_
_entity_poly.entity_id
_entity_poly.type
_entity_poly.pdbx_seq_one_letter_code
_entity_poly.pdbx_strand_id
1 'polypeptide(L)'
;MKPMEPVLEAGAQIQQMLTAECIEDFIDAPSMSVSFVYNNVPQKITMKLPLTLNKFFEPTEMNGESFFARWKNLGGEQQRAQKIFKAQGSIDIPATRTKLAGFGMQLLDGIDPNPDNFVCAGIVHTRVQQVGCLMRLEPNKQAQMFRLTVRSSKETVSHEICNLLADQF
;
A
#
# COMPACT_ATOMS: atom_id res chain seq x y z
N MET A 1 -14.52 17.91 -11.45
CA MET A 1 -13.25 18.10 -12.18
C MET A 1 -13.39 19.30 -13.10
N LYS A 2 -12.36 20.15 -13.21
CA LYS A 2 -12.37 21.22 -14.21
C LYS A 2 -12.23 20.61 -15.62
N PRO A 3 -12.98 21.10 -16.62
CA PRO A 3 -12.77 20.70 -18.01
C PRO A 3 -11.32 20.96 -18.44
N MET A 4 -10.74 20.01 -19.18
CA MET A 4 -9.42 20.19 -19.81
C MET A 4 -9.58 20.91 -21.15
N GLU A 5 -8.55 21.64 -21.56
CA GLU A 5 -8.44 22.09 -22.94
C GLU A 5 -8.42 20.86 -23.88
N PRO A 6 -9.27 20.83 -24.92
CA PRO A 6 -9.43 19.66 -25.76
C PRO A 6 -8.30 19.47 -26.78
N VAL A 7 -7.46 20.50 -26.97
CA VAL A 7 -6.35 20.50 -27.93
C VAL A 7 -5.04 20.57 -27.17
N LEU A 8 -4.16 19.60 -27.43
CA LEU A 8 -2.80 19.60 -26.95
C LEU A 8 -1.87 19.88 -28.14
N GLU A 9 -1.27 21.07 -28.16
CA GLU A 9 -0.32 21.44 -29.21
C GLU A 9 0.95 20.57 -29.17
N ALA A 10 1.61 20.43 -30.33
CA ALA A 10 2.84 19.67 -30.42
C ALA A 10 3.92 20.27 -29.50
N GLY A 11 4.48 19.43 -28.62
CA GLY A 11 5.47 19.86 -27.63
C GLY A 11 4.91 20.55 -26.39
N ALA A 12 3.58 20.75 -26.29
CA ALA A 12 2.94 21.30 -25.11
C ALA A 12 2.64 20.22 -24.05
N GLN A 13 2.28 20.66 -22.84
CA GLN A 13 1.82 19.81 -21.75
C GLN A 13 0.57 20.42 -21.12
N ILE A 14 -0.45 19.59 -20.88
CA ILE A 14 -1.62 19.94 -20.06
C ILE A 14 -1.59 19.09 -18.79
N GLN A 15 -1.93 19.70 -17.66
CA GLN A 15 -2.04 19.03 -16.37
C GLN A 15 -3.49 19.03 -15.89
N GLN A 16 -3.95 17.88 -15.38
CA GLN A 16 -5.25 17.75 -14.73
C GLN A 16 -5.06 17.34 -13.27
N MET A 17 -5.52 18.19 -12.36
CA MET A 17 -5.56 17.86 -10.94
C MET A 17 -6.77 16.99 -10.65
N LEU A 18 -6.53 15.82 -10.05
CA LEU A 18 -7.55 14.92 -9.54
C LEU A 18 -7.60 15.02 -8.02
N THR A 19 -8.80 15.12 -7.48
CA THR A 19 -9.05 15.00 -6.04
C THR A 19 -9.71 13.66 -5.79
N ALA A 20 -9.17 12.89 -4.84
CA ALA A 20 -9.70 11.61 -4.45
C ALA A 20 -10.14 11.65 -2.98
N GLU A 21 -11.27 11.03 -2.70
CA GLU A 21 -11.76 10.77 -1.34
C GLU A 21 -11.98 9.25 -1.23
N CYS A 22 -11.35 8.61 -0.23
CA CYS A 22 -11.61 7.20 0.05
C CYS A 22 -12.90 7.09 0.85
N ILE A 23 -13.98 6.65 0.21
CA ILE A 23 -15.28 6.51 0.87
C ILE A 23 -15.28 5.31 1.81
N GLU A 24 -14.85 4.16 1.28
CA GLU A 24 -14.69 2.88 1.96
C GLU A 24 -13.41 2.19 1.44
N ASP A 25 -12.99 1.11 2.10
CA ASP A 25 -11.88 0.31 1.59
C ASP A 25 -12.23 -0.33 0.25
N PHE A 26 -11.23 -0.39 -0.62
CA PHE A 26 -11.33 -0.90 -1.96
C PHE A 26 -10.12 -1.78 -2.27
N ILE A 27 -10.28 -2.61 -3.29
CA ILE A 27 -9.24 -3.52 -3.79
C ILE A 27 -8.70 -2.94 -5.10
N ASP A 28 -7.41 -3.14 -5.35
CA ASP A 28 -6.72 -2.72 -6.58
C ASP A 28 -6.68 -1.19 -6.72
N ALA A 29 -6.66 -0.67 -7.96
CA ALA A 29 -6.56 0.74 -8.27
C ALA A 29 -7.56 1.15 -9.37
N PRO A 30 -8.08 2.39 -9.35
CA PRO A 30 -9.00 2.86 -10.36
C PRO A 30 -8.31 2.96 -11.73
N SER A 31 -9.06 2.75 -12.80
CA SER A 31 -8.58 2.89 -14.18
C SER A 31 -8.87 4.29 -14.74
N MET A 32 -7.92 4.83 -15.48
CA MET A 32 -8.05 6.04 -16.28
C MET A 32 -7.96 5.69 -17.76
N SER A 33 -8.88 6.25 -18.55
CA SER A 33 -8.83 6.18 -20.01
C SER A 33 -8.60 7.58 -20.55
N VAL A 34 -7.54 7.74 -21.35
CA VAL A 34 -7.25 8.96 -22.11
C VAL A 34 -7.56 8.68 -23.58
N SER A 35 -8.49 9.46 -24.14
CA SER A 35 -8.90 9.33 -25.54
C SER A 35 -8.67 10.66 -26.26
N PHE A 36 -8.04 10.62 -27.44
CA PHE A 36 -7.73 11.80 -28.24
C PHE A 36 -7.68 11.43 -29.73
N VAL A 37 -7.59 12.42 -30.61
CA VAL A 37 -7.42 12.22 -32.05
C VAL A 37 -6.03 12.69 -32.44
N TYR A 38 -5.29 11.85 -33.17
CA TYR A 38 -3.98 12.19 -33.72
C TYR A 38 -3.97 11.87 -35.21
N ASN A 39 -3.68 12.87 -36.05
CA ASN A 39 -3.72 12.76 -37.52
C ASN A 39 -5.03 12.15 -38.05
N ASN A 40 -6.18 12.62 -37.55
CA ASN A 40 -7.52 12.11 -37.86
C ASN A 40 -7.77 10.63 -37.46
N VAL A 41 -6.88 10.03 -36.67
CA VAL A 41 -7.05 8.66 -36.14
C VAL A 41 -7.34 8.72 -34.64
N PRO A 42 -8.46 8.14 -34.17
CA PRO A 42 -8.74 8.02 -32.74
C PRO A 42 -7.69 7.17 -32.02
N GLN A 43 -7.22 7.67 -30.88
CA GLN A 43 -6.31 7.00 -29.97
C GLN A 43 -7.01 6.78 -28.63
N LYS A 44 -6.71 5.67 -27.97
CA LYS A 44 -7.19 5.36 -26.63
C LYS A 44 -6.10 4.68 -25.83
N ILE A 45 -5.78 5.25 -24.67
CA ILE A 45 -4.83 4.71 -23.71
C ILE A 45 -5.60 4.43 -22.43
N THR A 46 -5.54 3.19 -21.94
CA THR A 46 -6.10 2.80 -20.65
C THR A 46 -4.96 2.44 -19.72
N MET A 47 -4.96 3.01 -18.51
CA MET A 47 -3.95 2.75 -17.49
C MET A 47 -4.57 2.73 -16.09
N LYS A 48 -3.93 2.04 -15.14
CA LYS A 48 -4.31 2.14 -13.72
C LYS A 48 -3.72 3.42 -13.13
N LEU A 49 -4.52 4.14 -12.35
CA LEU A 49 -4.04 5.23 -11.52
C LEU A 49 -3.33 4.63 -10.30
N PRO A 50 -2.18 5.19 -9.85
CA PRO A 50 -1.47 4.71 -8.67
C PRO A 50 -2.15 5.17 -7.36
N LEU A 51 -3.46 4.94 -7.27
CA LEU A 51 -4.32 5.28 -6.15
C LEU A 51 -4.85 3.98 -5.53
N THR A 52 -4.10 3.48 -4.56
CA THR A 52 -4.35 2.22 -3.85
C THR A 52 -4.67 2.48 -2.39
N LEU A 53 -5.25 1.50 -1.69
CA LEU A 53 -5.73 1.67 -0.31
C LEU A 53 -4.65 2.21 0.65
N ASN A 54 -3.39 1.80 0.47
CA ASN A 54 -2.28 2.23 1.31
C ASN A 54 -1.96 3.74 1.20
N LYS A 55 -2.48 4.45 0.18
CA LYS A 55 -2.34 5.91 0.06
C LYS A 55 -3.17 6.68 1.09
N PHE A 56 -4.08 6.00 1.79
CA PHE A 56 -4.94 6.58 2.82
C PHE A 56 -4.49 6.21 4.24
N PHE A 57 -3.24 5.78 4.40
CA PHE A 57 -2.67 5.57 5.73
C PHE A 57 -2.32 6.89 6.42
N GLU A 58 -2.66 6.97 7.71
CA GLU A 58 -2.00 7.82 8.69
C GLU A 58 -0.96 6.97 9.45
N PRO A 59 0.34 7.29 9.38
CA PRO A 59 1.38 6.60 10.15
C PRO A 59 1.11 6.70 11.65
N THR A 60 1.29 5.60 12.40
CA THR A 60 1.03 5.59 13.85
C THR A 60 2.25 5.12 14.63
N GLU A 61 2.83 6.01 15.43
CA GLU A 61 3.87 5.64 16.40
C GLU A 61 3.29 4.93 17.62
N MET A 62 4.01 3.94 18.12
CA MET A 62 3.72 3.28 19.40
C MET A 62 4.94 2.53 19.91
N ASN A 63 4.97 2.26 21.22
CA ASN A 63 5.99 1.41 21.83
C ASN A 63 5.71 -0.09 21.61
N GLY A 64 6.71 -0.93 21.90
CA GLY A 64 6.61 -2.38 21.75
C GLY A 64 5.47 -3.01 22.56
N GLU A 65 5.26 -2.56 23.80
CA GLU A 65 4.18 -3.06 24.66
C GLU A 65 2.80 -2.86 24.01
N SER A 66 2.52 -1.64 23.55
CA SER A 66 1.27 -1.28 22.88
C SER A 66 1.10 -2.05 21.56
N PHE A 67 2.18 -2.18 20.79
CA PHE A 67 2.15 -2.96 19.55
C PHE A 67 1.77 -4.41 19.82
N PHE A 68 2.44 -5.10 20.75
CA PHE A 68 2.17 -6.51 21.03
C PHE A 68 0.82 -6.74 21.70
N ALA A 69 0.35 -5.82 22.53
CA ALA A 69 -1.00 -5.88 23.08
C ALA A 69 -2.06 -5.83 21.97
N ARG A 70 -1.96 -4.85 21.05
CA ARG A 70 -2.88 -4.74 19.90
C ARG A 70 -2.74 -5.92 18.93
N TRP A 71 -1.51 -6.37 18.67
CA TRP A 71 -1.23 -7.52 17.81
C TRP A 71 -1.92 -8.79 18.32
N LYS A 72 -1.86 -9.05 19.63
CA LYS A 72 -2.53 -10.19 20.27
C LYS A 72 -4.05 -10.08 20.20
N ASN A 73 -4.60 -8.88 20.38
CA ASN A 73 -6.04 -8.65 20.30
C ASN A 73 -6.60 -8.87 18.88
N LEU A 74 -5.80 -8.60 17.84
CA LEU A 74 -6.11 -8.92 16.45
C LEU A 74 -5.71 -10.36 16.10
N GLY A 75 -6.31 -11.33 16.78
CA GLY A 75 -5.93 -12.74 16.70
C GLY A 75 -6.79 -13.60 15.77
N GLY A 76 -7.96 -13.11 15.35
CA GLY A 76 -8.93 -13.88 14.57
C GLY A 76 -8.43 -14.23 13.16
N GLU A 77 -8.91 -15.34 12.60
CA GLU A 77 -8.54 -15.77 11.25
C GLU A 77 -8.90 -14.72 10.19
N GLN A 78 -10.09 -14.12 10.30
CA GLN A 78 -10.56 -13.02 9.45
C GLN A 78 -9.86 -11.67 9.73
N GLN A 79 -9.04 -11.57 10.78
CA GLN A 79 -8.32 -10.35 11.13
C GLN A 79 -6.84 -10.43 10.73
N ARG A 80 -6.44 -11.47 10.01
CA ARG A 80 -5.05 -11.78 9.73
C ARG A 80 -4.87 -12.29 8.31
N ALA A 81 -4.18 -11.52 7.48
CA ALA A 81 -3.66 -11.97 6.21
C ALA A 81 -2.17 -12.31 6.33
N GLN A 82 -1.75 -13.47 5.82
CA GLN A 82 -0.34 -13.86 5.77
C GLN A 82 0.03 -14.35 4.37
N LYS A 83 1.18 -13.89 3.87
CA LYS A 83 1.79 -14.39 2.63
C LYS A 83 3.24 -14.79 2.88
N ILE A 84 3.61 -15.95 2.34
CA ILE A 84 4.99 -16.36 2.19
C ILE A 84 5.30 -16.36 0.70
N PHE A 85 6.27 -15.57 0.27
CA PHE A 85 6.54 -15.36 -1.16
C PHE A 85 8.02 -15.16 -1.43
N LYS A 86 8.43 -15.44 -2.67
CA LYS A 86 9.81 -15.30 -3.14
C LYS A 86 10.10 -13.84 -3.46
N ALA A 87 11.28 -13.35 -3.08
CA ALA A 87 11.72 -12.02 -3.44
C ALA A 87 11.92 -11.89 -4.97
N GLN A 88 11.55 -10.75 -5.55
CA GLN A 88 11.77 -10.39 -6.96
C GLN A 88 13.24 -10.11 -7.29
N GLY A 89 14.09 -10.01 -6.27
CA GLY A 89 15.54 -9.83 -6.38
C GLY A 89 16.23 -10.21 -5.07
N SER A 90 17.53 -9.89 -4.96
CA SER A 90 18.26 -10.11 -3.71
C SER A 90 17.65 -9.29 -2.58
N ILE A 91 17.37 -9.94 -1.45
CA ILE A 91 16.90 -9.25 -0.24
C ILE A 91 17.99 -8.29 0.29
N ASP A 92 17.75 -6.99 0.15
CA ASP A 92 18.57 -5.90 0.68
C ASP A 92 17.80 -5.15 1.78
N ILE A 93 18.34 -5.17 3.01
CA ILE A 93 17.65 -4.66 4.21
C ILE A 93 17.43 -3.14 4.14
N PRO A 94 18.43 -2.29 3.80
CA PRO A 94 18.23 -0.88 3.48
C PRO A 94 17.13 -0.62 2.45
N ALA A 95 17.15 -1.30 1.29
CA ALA A 95 16.12 -1.13 0.27
C ALA A 95 14.73 -1.55 0.77
N THR A 96 14.64 -2.62 1.55
CA THR A 96 13.39 -3.04 2.20
C THR A 96 12.86 -1.97 3.14
N ARG A 97 13.72 -1.39 3.99
CA ARG A 97 13.35 -0.27 4.87
C ARG A 97 12.80 0.92 4.07
N THR A 98 13.44 1.30 2.97
CA THR A 98 12.98 2.39 2.10
C THR A 98 11.60 2.10 1.49
N LYS A 99 11.37 0.87 1.00
CA LYS A 99 10.07 0.46 0.47
C LYS A 99 8.97 0.54 1.53
N LEU A 100 9.25 0.07 2.76
CA LEU A 100 8.30 0.13 3.88
C LEU A 100 7.97 1.56 4.29
N ALA A 101 8.98 2.44 4.38
CA ALA A 101 8.78 3.85 4.71
C ALA A 101 7.91 4.58 3.66
N GLY A 102 8.03 4.21 2.38
CA GLY A 102 7.21 4.77 1.29
C GLY A 102 5.80 4.19 1.18
N PHE A 103 5.48 3.13 1.94
CA PHE A 103 4.19 2.44 1.82
C PHE A 103 3.05 3.16 2.53
N GLY A 104 3.34 4.01 3.52
CA GLY A 104 2.38 4.86 4.22
C GLY A 104 2.17 4.53 5.70
N MET A 105 2.68 3.40 6.19
CA MET A 105 2.65 3.05 7.62
C MET A 105 3.90 3.56 8.33
N GLN A 106 3.82 3.78 9.65
CA GLN A 106 4.98 4.09 10.47
C GLN A 106 5.83 2.83 10.65
N LEU A 107 7.12 2.92 10.30
CA LEU A 107 8.10 1.88 10.65
C LEU A 107 8.50 2.02 12.12
N LEU A 108 8.42 0.94 12.88
CA LEU A 108 8.66 0.92 14.32
C LEU A 108 9.93 0.13 14.64
N ASP A 109 10.97 0.87 15.05
CA ASP A 109 12.29 0.31 15.26
C ASP A 109 12.42 -0.38 16.64
N GLY A 110 13.10 -1.52 16.68
CA GLY A 110 13.41 -2.25 17.92
C GLY A 110 12.22 -2.95 18.59
N ILE A 111 11.08 -3.08 17.91
CA ILE A 111 9.92 -3.80 18.46
C ILE A 111 10.06 -5.31 18.31
N ASP A 112 10.44 -5.80 17.13
CA ASP A 112 10.66 -7.23 16.93
C ASP A 112 11.96 -7.68 17.63
N PRO A 113 11.96 -8.78 18.38
CA PRO A 113 13.19 -9.32 18.97
C PRO A 113 14.25 -9.70 17.92
N ASN A 114 13.82 -10.04 16.70
CA ASN A 114 14.75 -10.25 15.59
C ASN A 114 14.99 -8.91 14.87
N PRO A 115 16.23 -8.38 14.88
CA PRO A 115 16.53 -7.08 14.28
C PRO A 115 16.42 -7.05 12.74
N ASP A 116 16.40 -8.22 12.09
CA ASP A 116 16.18 -8.32 10.63
C ASP A 116 14.69 -8.25 10.25
N ASN A 117 13.78 -8.39 11.22
CA ASN A 117 12.35 -8.25 10.98
C ASN A 117 11.92 -6.78 11.04
N PHE A 118 10.88 -6.45 10.28
CA PHE A 118 10.29 -5.13 10.27
C PHE A 118 8.88 -5.17 10.85
N VAL A 119 8.55 -4.14 11.61
CA VAL A 119 7.22 -3.94 12.18
C VAL A 119 6.73 -2.56 11.77
N CYS A 120 5.50 -2.48 11.28
CA CYS A 120 4.85 -1.19 11.02
C CYS A 120 3.46 -1.10 11.65
N ALA A 121 3.02 0.13 11.90
CA ALA A 121 1.66 0.44 12.31
C ALA A 121 1.11 1.67 11.59
N GLY A 122 -0.19 1.67 11.32
CA GLY A 122 -0.88 2.80 10.72
C GLY A 122 -2.39 2.63 10.77
N ILE A 123 -3.12 3.70 10.49
CA ILE A 123 -4.58 3.69 10.41
C ILE A 123 -4.97 3.99 8.98
N VAL A 124 -5.79 3.16 8.35
CA VAL A 124 -6.40 3.50 7.05
C VAL A 124 -7.59 4.42 7.32
N HIS A 125 -7.57 5.62 6.74
CA HIS A 125 -8.65 6.59 6.85
C HIS A 125 -9.56 6.51 5.63
N THR A 126 -10.83 6.18 5.88
CA THR A 126 -11.90 6.26 4.90
C THR A 126 -13.00 7.16 5.46
N ARG A 127 -13.92 7.63 4.62
CA ARG A 127 -15.05 8.46 5.07
C ARG A 127 -15.95 7.71 6.05
N VAL A 128 -16.16 6.41 5.84
CA VAL A 128 -17.10 5.62 6.64
C VAL A 128 -16.45 5.00 7.90
N GLN A 129 -15.13 4.79 7.90
CA GLN A 129 -14.44 4.13 9.01
C GLN A 129 -12.93 4.42 9.04
N GLN A 130 -12.34 4.20 10.22
CA GLN A 130 -10.90 4.14 10.42
C GLN A 130 -10.50 2.71 10.80
N VAL A 131 -9.48 2.17 10.13
CA VAL A 131 -9.05 0.77 10.33
C VAL A 131 -7.58 0.74 10.73
N GLY A 132 -7.33 0.46 12.01
CA GLY A 132 -5.99 0.24 12.53
C GLY A 132 -5.37 -1.04 11.95
N CYS A 133 -4.17 -0.91 11.39
CA CYS A 133 -3.42 -1.99 10.76
C CYS A 133 -2.04 -2.12 11.42
N LEU A 134 -1.66 -3.37 11.70
CA LEU A 134 -0.35 -3.75 12.16
C LEU A 134 0.27 -4.69 11.13
N MET A 135 1.56 -4.53 10.87
CA MET A 135 2.27 -5.33 9.87
C MET A 135 3.58 -5.84 10.45
N ARG A 136 3.92 -7.09 10.12
CA ARG A 136 5.20 -7.72 10.42
C ARG A 136 5.75 -8.36 9.14
N LEU A 137 6.95 -7.95 8.73
CA LEU A 137 7.66 -8.51 7.59
C LEU A 137 8.92 -9.22 8.08
N GLU A 138 9.05 -10.49 7.72
CA GLU A 138 10.15 -11.37 8.15
C GLU A 138 10.95 -11.83 6.92
N PRO A 139 12.10 -11.20 6.61
CA PRO A 139 12.96 -11.61 5.52
C PRO A 139 13.76 -12.87 5.87
N ASN A 140 13.82 -13.82 4.93
CA ASN A 140 14.73 -14.96 4.98
C ASN A 140 15.76 -14.83 3.84
N LYS A 141 16.93 -14.25 4.16
CA LYS A 141 18.02 -14.00 3.19
C LYS A 141 18.57 -15.30 2.57
N GLN A 142 18.59 -16.41 3.31
CA GLN A 142 19.12 -17.67 2.78
C GLN A 142 18.15 -18.30 1.76
N ALA A 143 16.85 -18.29 2.08
CA ALA A 143 15.82 -18.84 1.19
C ALA A 143 15.38 -17.86 0.09
N GLN A 144 15.74 -16.57 0.19
CA GLN A 144 15.22 -15.48 -0.64
C GLN A 144 13.68 -15.42 -0.63
N MET A 145 13.12 -15.57 0.57
CA MET A 145 11.67 -15.55 0.82
C MET A 145 11.34 -14.47 1.85
N PHE A 146 10.13 -13.92 1.78
CA PHE A 146 9.53 -13.10 2.82
C PHE A 146 8.35 -13.83 3.44
N ARG A 147 8.13 -13.64 4.75
CA ARG A 147 6.84 -13.88 5.40
C ARG A 147 6.27 -12.54 5.83
N LEU A 148 5.20 -12.12 5.18
CA LEU A 148 4.44 -10.91 5.48
C LEU A 148 3.18 -11.29 6.24
N THR A 149 2.93 -10.66 7.39
CA THR A 149 1.68 -10.77 8.13
C THR A 149 1.09 -9.38 8.34
N VAL A 150 -0.16 -9.19 7.96
CA VAL A 150 -0.94 -7.97 8.22
C VAL A 150 -2.12 -8.34 9.10
N ARG A 151 -2.38 -7.53 10.12
CA ARG A 151 -3.52 -7.66 11.01
C ARG A 151 -4.29 -6.36 11.11
N SER A 152 -5.60 -6.41 11.00
CA SER A 152 -6.50 -5.27 11.18
C SER A 152 -7.87 -5.72 11.68
N SER A 153 -8.70 -4.76 12.08
CA SER A 153 -10.08 -5.05 12.50
C SER A 153 -11.03 -5.39 11.35
N LYS A 154 -10.58 -5.32 10.08
CA LYS A 154 -11.39 -5.61 8.89
C LYS A 154 -10.65 -6.52 7.91
N GLU A 155 -11.25 -7.66 7.59
CA GLU A 155 -10.68 -8.72 6.74
C GLU A 155 -10.19 -8.21 5.39
N THR A 156 -11.05 -7.48 4.66
CA THR A 156 -10.75 -6.92 3.34
C THR A 156 -9.51 -6.02 3.37
N VAL A 157 -9.36 -5.19 4.40
CA VAL A 157 -8.19 -4.33 4.59
C VAL A 157 -6.94 -5.16 4.88
N SER A 158 -7.03 -6.17 5.75
CA SER A 158 -5.89 -7.06 6.03
C SER A 158 -5.38 -7.72 4.74
N HIS A 159 -6.28 -8.25 3.92
CA HIS A 159 -5.93 -8.90 2.66
C HIS A 159 -5.37 -7.93 1.63
N GLU A 160 -6.01 -6.78 1.43
CA GLU A 160 -5.58 -5.82 0.40
C GLU A 160 -4.21 -5.24 0.73
N ILE A 161 -3.98 -4.81 1.97
CA ILE A 161 -2.69 -4.28 2.40
C ILE A 161 -1.59 -5.34 2.28
N CYS A 162 -1.90 -6.60 2.60
CA CYS A 162 -0.97 -7.72 2.42
C CYS A 162 -0.65 -7.98 0.94
N ASN A 163 -1.63 -7.86 0.05
CA ASN A 163 -1.44 -7.99 -1.39
C ASN A 163 -0.55 -6.88 -1.95
N LEU A 164 -0.95 -5.62 -1.74
CA LEU A 164 -0.26 -4.43 -2.24
C LEU A 164 1.21 -4.40 -1.80
N LEU A 165 1.48 -4.77 -0.56
CA LEU A 165 2.83 -4.75 -0.03
C LEU A 165 3.67 -5.90 -0.56
N ALA A 166 3.10 -7.11 -0.68
CA ALA A 166 3.81 -8.26 -1.26
C ALA A 166 4.30 -7.97 -2.69
N ASP A 167 3.50 -7.27 -3.49
CA ASP A 167 3.85 -6.92 -4.88
C ASP A 167 5.05 -5.95 -4.98
N GLN A 168 5.46 -5.30 -3.87
CA GLN A 168 6.63 -4.43 -3.82
C GLN A 168 7.96 -5.16 -3.65
N PHE A 169 7.94 -6.47 -3.35
CA PHE A 169 9.10 -7.24 -2.92
C PHE A 169 9.35 -8.45 -3.81
#